data_AF-A0A3A5WQD4-F1
#
_entry.id   AF-A0A3A5WQD4-F1
#
_cell.length_a   1.000
_cell.length_b   1.000
_cell.length_c   1.000
_cell.angle_alpha   90.00
_cell.angle_beta   90.00
_cell.angle_gamma   90.00
#
_symmetry.space_group_name_H-M   'P 1'
#
loop_
_entity.id
_entity.type
_entity.pdbx_description
1 polymer ?
#
loop_
_entity_poly.entity_id
_entity_poly.type
_entity_poly.pdbx_seq_one_letter_code
_entity_poly.pdbx_strand_id
1 'polypeptide(L)'
;MSEVRQITVWVMLWMVSMTLFSLVGFDASGLLPGETVGQWVHFDKTSLWGTGCILLVFFFMTRNRLITLDSVISWTLVVWAGIEAVWGLRQLYGYAVSNHSLYVLTGSFFNPGPYSGYLAMILPVCLYQWLTKRGEILCSDRNDGRRWKKVMDK
;
A
#
# COMPACT_ATOMS: atom_id res chain seq x y z
N MET A 1 -23.92 2.05 13.33
CA MET A 1 -24.11 2.03 11.85
C MET A 1 -23.12 2.91 11.09
N SER A 2 -22.67 4.05 11.64
CA SER A 2 -21.64 4.91 11.01
C SER A 2 -20.27 4.24 10.88
N GLU A 3 -19.78 3.58 11.94
CA GLU A 3 -18.47 2.91 11.97
C GLU A 3 -18.32 1.82 10.92
N VAL A 4 -19.29 0.89 10.85
CA VAL A 4 -19.30 -0.18 9.85
C VAL A 4 -19.25 0.40 8.44
N ARG A 5 -20.03 1.45 8.15
CA ARG A 5 -20.02 2.13 6.85
C ARG A 5 -18.67 2.79 6.54
N GLN A 6 -17.98 3.34 7.55
CA GLN A 6 -16.64 3.91 7.36
C GLN A 6 -15.61 2.84 7.05
N ILE A 7 -15.62 1.73 7.80
CA ILE A 7 -14.74 0.58 7.57
C ILE A 7 -14.99 0.00 6.18
N THR A 8 -16.26 -0.22 5.80
CA THR A 8 -16.61 -0.75 4.47
C THR A 8 -16.07 0.14 3.36
N VAL A 9 -16.23 1.46 3.45
CA VAL A 9 -15.71 2.37 2.43
C VAL A 9 -14.18 2.40 2.41
N TRP A 10 -13.53 2.41 3.57
CA TRP A 10 -12.07 2.37 3.64
C TRP A 10 -11.52 1.10 3.00
N VAL A 11 -12.12 -0.07 3.28
CA VAL A 11 -11.75 -1.34 2.67
C VAL A 11 -11.98 -1.32 1.15
N MET A 12 -13.14 -0.82 0.69
CA MET A 12 -13.40 -0.71 -0.76
C MET A 12 -12.37 0.18 -1.47
N LEU A 13 -12.07 1.34 -0.90
CA LEU A 13 -11.04 2.25 -1.44
C LEU A 13 -9.65 1.62 -1.45
N TRP A 14 -9.31 0.87 -0.41
CA TRP A 14 -8.04 0.15 -0.32
C TRP A 14 -7.94 -0.96 -1.36
N MET A 15 -9.01 -1.73 -1.58
CA MET A 15 -9.04 -2.74 -2.65
C MET A 15 -8.87 -2.12 -4.04
N VAL A 16 -9.54 -0.99 -4.31
CA VAL A 16 -9.36 -0.25 -5.58
C VAL A 16 -7.92 0.22 -5.74
N SER A 17 -7.37 0.84 -4.70
CA SER A 17 -5.98 1.31 -4.71
C SER A 17 -5.00 0.16 -4.97
N MET A 18 -5.18 -0.99 -4.30
CA MET A 18 -4.39 -2.20 -4.53
C MET A 18 -4.44 -2.69 -5.97
N THR A 19 -5.64 -2.72 -6.57
CA THR A 19 -5.79 -3.16 -7.97
C THR A 19 -5.07 -2.23 -8.96
N LEU A 20 -5.08 -0.91 -8.71
CA LEU A 20 -4.37 0.05 -9.55
C LEU A 20 -2.84 -0.11 -9.43
N PHE A 21 -2.32 -0.33 -8.22
CA PHE A 21 -0.90 -0.56 -8.00
C PHE A 21 -0.42 -1.95 -8.49
N SER A 22 -1.34 -2.90 -8.70
CA SER A 22 -1.01 -4.25 -9.21
C SER A 22 -0.33 -4.27 -10.56
N LEU A 23 -0.46 -3.20 -11.34
CA LEU A 23 0.26 -3.04 -12.60
C LEU A 23 1.79 -3.08 -12.41
N VAL A 24 2.30 -2.59 -11.29
CA VAL A 24 3.74 -2.54 -10.98
C VAL A 24 4.32 -3.94 -10.79
N GLY A 25 3.54 -4.88 -10.27
CA GLY A 25 3.97 -6.26 -10.04
C GLY A 25 3.69 -7.21 -11.22
N PHE A 26 3.15 -6.71 -12.33
CA PHE A 26 2.84 -7.57 -13.47
C PHE A 26 4.10 -7.85 -14.30
N ASP A 27 4.72 -8.99 -14.03
CA ASP A 27 5.84 -9.51 -14.83
C ASP A 27 5.35 -9.87 -16.24
N ALA A 28 5.92 -9.20 -17.24
CA ALA A 28 5.72 -9.50 -18.67
C ALA A 28 6.54 -10.72 -19.11
N SER A 29 6.71 -11.73 -18.24
CA SER A 29 7.68 -12.83 -18.38
C SER A 29 7.38 -13.83 -19.52
N GLY A 30 6.45 -13.50 -20.42
CA GLY A 30 6.13 -14.27 -21.63
C GLY A 30 5.83 -13.41 -22.86
N LEU A 31 6.03 -12.09 -22.78
CA LEU A 31 5.83 -11.15 -23.88
C LEU A 31 7.20 -10.73 -24.42
N LEU A 32 7.29 -10.39 -25.71
CA LEU A 32 8.56 -9.93 -26.27
C LEU A 32 8.98 -8.61 -25.57
N PRO A 33 10.30 -8.35 -25.41
CA PRO A 33 10.78 -7.08 -24.87
C PRO A 33 10.19 -5.90 -25.67
N GLY A 34 9.39 -5.06 -25.01
CA GLY A 34 8.67 -3.93 -25.63
C GLY A 34 7.17 -4.17 -25.86
N GLU A 35 6.66 -5.38 -25.65
CA GLU A 35 5.22 -5.66 -25.73
C GLU A 35 4.51 -5.33 -24.41
N THR A 36 3.97 -4.11 -24.32
CA THR A 36 3.19 -3.66 -23.16
C THR A 36 1.72 -4.09 -23.21
N VAL A 37 1.27 -4.76 -24.29
CA VAL A 37 -0.16 -5.06 -24.54
C VAL A 37 -0.78 -5.84 -23.39
N GLY A 38 -0.08 -6.83 -22.82
CA GLY A 38 -0.59 -7.58 -21.67
C GLY A 38 -0.78 -6.73 -20.41
N GLN A 39 0.12 -5.78 -20.16
CA GLN A 39 0.00 -4.83 -19.05
C GLN A 39 -1.20 -3.89 -19.25
N TRP A 40 -1.42 -3.39 -20.46
CA TRP A 40 -2.59 -2.56 -20.78
C TRP A 40 -3.90 -3.34 -20.64
N VAL A 41 -3.94 -4.60 -21.08
CA VAL A 41 -5.14 -5.45 -20.91
C VAL A 41 -5.41 -5.76 -19.43
N HIS A 42 -4.36 -5.98 -18.63
CA HIS A 42 -4.49 -6.13 -17.17
C HIS A 42 -4.96 -4.83 -16.51
N PHE A 43 -4.42 -3.68 -16.94
CA PHE A 43 -4.86 -2.36 -16.51
C PHE A 43 -6.33 -2.12 -16.85
N ASP A 44 -6.77 -2.44 -18.07
CA ASP A 44 -8.16 -2.26 -18.49
C ASP A 44 -9.11 -3.14 -17.66
N LYS A 45 -8.75 -4.41 -17.44
CA LYS A 45 -9.53 -5.31 -16.58
C LYS A 45 -9.62 -4.78 -15.15
N THR A 46 -8.50 -4.37 -14.57
CA THR A 46 -8.46 -3.85 -13.20
C THR A 46 -9.17 -2.50 -13.06
N SER A 47 -9.13 -1.65 -14.09
CA SER A 47 -9.84 -0.37 -14.16
C SER A 47 -11.36 -0.55 -14.20
N LEU A 48 -11.87 -1.52 -14.95
CA LEU A 48 -13.31 -1.85 -14.98
C LEU A 48 -13.82 -2.29 -13.60
N TRP A 49 -13.07 -3.15 -12.90
CA TRP A 49 -13.37 -3.53 -11.51
C TRP A 49 -13.29 -2.34 -10.56
N GLY A 50 -12.24 -1.53 -10.68
CA GLY A 50 -12.03 -0.33 -9.86
C GLY A 50 -13.16 0.68 -10.00
N THR A 51 -13.66 0.88 -11.21
CA THR A 51 -14.79 1.78 -11.51
C THR A 51 -16.06 1.36 -10.76
N GLY A 52 -16.39 0.06 -10.76
CA GLY A 52 -17.54 -0.46 -10.01
C GLY A 52 -17.42 -0.23 -8.51
N CYS A 53 -16.24 -0.47 -7.94
CA CYS A 53 -15.97 -0.20 -6.53
C CYS A 53 -16.01 1.30 -6.18
N ILE A 54 -15.50 2.17 -7.06
CA ILE A 54 -15.59 3.64 -6.88
C ILE A 54 -17.03 4.11 -6.86
N LEU A 55 -17.88 3.60 -7.76
CA LEU A 55 -19.30 3.93 -7.79
C LEU A 55 -20.03 3.50 -6.51
N LEU A 56 -19.71 2.31 -5.98
CA LEU A 56 -20.20 1.87 -4.67
C LEU A 56 -19.74 2.81 -3.55
N VAL A 57 -18.47 3.21 -3.55
CA VAL A 57 -17.94 4.16 -2.57
C VAL A 57 -18.70 5.49 -2.64
N PHE A 58 -18.93 6.04 -3.84
CA PHE A 58 -19.71 7.28 -4.03
C PHE A 58 -21.14 7.14 -3.50
N PHE A 59 -21.80 6.01 -3.74
CA PHE A 59 -23.13 5.72 -3.22
C PHE A 59 -23.17 5.71 -1.68
N PHE A 60 -22.12 5.21 -1.04
CA PHE A 60 -22.00 5.17 0.42
C PHE A 60 -21.36 6.44 1.04
N MET A 61 -20.97 7.44 0.25
CA MET A 61 -20.18 8.59 0.71
C MET A 61 -21.02 9.81 1.10
N THR A 62 -20.73 10.35 2.29
CA THR A 62 -21.24 11.62 2.80
C THR A 62 -20.10 12.64 2.94
N ARG A 63 -20.43 13.93 2.84
CA ARG A 63 -19.65 15.07 2.29
C ARG A 63 -18.23 15.36 2.84
N ASN A 64 -17.70 14.69 3.86
CA ASN A 64 -16.41 15.06 4.48
C ASN A 64 -15.47 13.85 4.62
N ARG A 65 -14.61 13.55 3.63
CA ARG A 65 -13.72 12.35 3.68
C ARG A 65 -12.35 12.42 2.99
N LEU A 66 -11.77 13.61 2.78
CA LEU A 66 -10.41 13.73 2.20
C LEU A 66 -9.32 12.99 3.02
N ILE A 67 -9.43 12.98 4.35
CA ILE A 67 -8.48 12.28 5.26
C ILE A 67 -8.47 10.76 5.05
N THR A 68 -9.57 10.18 4.55
CA THR A 68 -9.69 8.73 4.32
C THR A 68 -8.84 8.27 3.13
N LEU A 69 -8.69 9.11 2.10
CA LEU A 69 -7.96 8.76 0.88
C LEU A 69 -6.46 8.72 1.10
N ASP A 70 -5.91 9.72 1.81
CA ASP A 70 -4.48 9.75 2.16
C ASP A 70 -4.08 8.51 2.97
N SER A 71 -4.89 8.16 3.98
CA SER A 71 -4.67 6.94 4.77
C SER A 71 -4.69 5.68 3.90
N VAL A 72 -5.68 5.55 3.01
CA VAL A 72 -5.78 4.40 2.10
C VAL A 72 -4.54 4.29 1.21
N ILE A 73 -4.16 5.39 0.55
CA ILE A 73 -3.01 5.44 -0.37
C ILE A 73 -1.72 5.10 0.39
N SER A 74 -1.52 5.69 1.56
CA SER A 74 -0.35 5.45 2.39
C SER A 74 -0.22 3.97 2.77
N TRP A 75 -1.31 3.32 3.21
CA TRP A 75 -1.27 1.87 3.51
C TRP A 75 -1.07 1.00 2.28
N THR A 76 -1.61 1.39 1.12
CA THR A 76 -1.36 0.68 -0.14
C THR A 76 0.12 0.70 -0.50
N LEU A 77 0.73 1.88 -0.43
CA LEU A 77 2.14 2.11 -0.70
C LEU A 77 3.04 1.29 0.24
N VAL A 78 2.72 1.24 1.54
CA VAL A 78 3.47 0.45 2.53
C VAL A 78 3.45 -1.05 2.21
N VAL A 79 2.28 -1.61 1.87
CA VAL A 79 2.16 -3.04 1.57
C VAL A 79 2.91 -3.40 0.29
N TRP A 80 2.78 -2.60 -0.77
CA TRP A 80 3.52 -2.82 -2.02
C TRP A 80 5.03 -2.71 -1.83
N ALA A 81 5.52 -1.76 -1.03
CA ALA A 81 6.93 -1.67 -0.69
C ALA A 81 7.42 -2.89 0.10
N GLY A 82 6.58 -3.45 0.98
CA GLY A 82 6.87 -4.71 1.66
C GLY A 82 7.03 -5.87 0.68
N ILE A 83 6.12 -5.98 -0.31
CA ILE A 83 6.20 -6.99 -1.37
C ILE A 83 7.48 -6.82 -2.19
N GLU A 84 7.77 -5.60 -2.64
CA GLU A 84 9.00 -5.26 -3.38
C GLU A 84 10.27 -5.57 -2.59
N ALA A 85 10.29 -5.28 -1.29
CA ALA A 85 11.42 -5.59 -0.42
C ALA A 85 11.62 -7.10 -0.28
N VAL A 86 10.53 -7.87 -0.15
CA VAL A 86 10.59 -9.34 -0.12
C VAL A 86 11.11 -9.88 -1.45
N TRP A 87 10.64 -9.37 -2.59
CA TRP A 87 11.15 -9.78 -3.90
C TRP A 87 12.64 -9.46 -4.07
N GLY A 88 13.07 -8.27 -3.67
CA GLY A 88 14.49 -7.92 -3.65
C GLY A 88 15.29 -8.88 -2.78
N LEU A 89 14.88 -9.12 -1.53
CA LEU A 89 15.58 -10.08 -0.67
C LEU A 89 15.65 -11.47 -1.30
N ARG A 90 14.58 -11.94 -1.96
CA ARG A 90 14.61 -13.21 -2.69
C ARG A 90 15.66 -13.19 -3.82
N GLN A 91 15.80 -12.09 -4.55
CA GLN A 91 16.86 -11.93 -5.54
C GLN A 91 18.26 -11.91 -4.89
N LEU A 92 18.42 -11.21 -3.77
CA LEU A 92 19.70 -11.11 -3.05
C LEU A 92 20.20 -12.47 -2.55
N TYR A 93 19.29 -13.31 -2.06
CA TYR A 93 19.60 -14.65 -1.57
C TYR A 93 19.59 -15.72 -2.67
N GLY A 94 19.37 -15.35 -3.94
CA GLY A 94 19.40 -16.28 -5.07
C GLY A 94 18.15 -17.16 -5.21
N TYR A 95 17.05 -16.85 -4.52
CA TYR A 95 15.75 -17.53 -4.66
C TYR A 95 14.92 -17.03 -5.84
N ALA A 96 15.31 -15.91 -6.44
CA ALA A 96 14.72 -15.35 -7.65
C ALA A 96 15.82 -14.74 -8.52
N VAL A 97 15.66 -14.77 -9.85
CA VAL A 97 16.60 -14.10 -10.75
C VAL A 97 16.24 -12.62 -10.85
N SER A 98 17.25 -11.76 -10.97
CA SER A 98 17.06 -10.39 -11.39
C SER A 98 16.85 -10.36 -12.91
N ASN A 99 15.98 -9.48 -13.39
CA ASN A 99 15.71 -9.32 -14.82
C ASN A 99 16.84 -8.54 -15.55
N HIS A 100 18.01 -8.38 -14.93
CA HIS A 100 19.12 -7.59 -15.46
C HIS A 100 20.47 -8.22 -15.07
N SER A 101 21.36 -8.45 -16.04
CA SER A 101 22.64 -9.15 -15.83
C SER A 101 23.64 -8.41 -14.94
N LEU A 102 23.67 -7.08 -15.02
CA LEU A 102 24.58 -6.22 -14.24
C LEU A 102 24.11 -5.97 -12.79
N TYR A 103 22.87 -6.28 -12.45
CA TYR A 103 22.28 -5.89 -11.17
C TYR A 103 21.67 -7.06 -10.44
N VAL A 104 22.06 -7.24 -9.18
CA VAL A 104 21.62 -8.36 -8.33
C VAL A 104 20.18 -8.17 -7.84
N LEU A 105 19.68 -6.92 -7.83
CA LEU A 105 18.40 -6.54 -7.24
C LEU A 105 17.64 -5.58 -8.15
N THR A 106 16.44 -5.95 -8.56
CA THR A 106 15.55 -5.12 -9.37
C THR A 106 14.10 -5.14 -8.86
N GLY A 107 13.70 -6.16 -8.09
CA GLY A 107 12.31 -6.34 -7.70
C GLY A 107 11.42 -6.57 -8.93
N SER A 108 10.20 -6.03 -8.91
CA SER A 108 9.32 -6.02 -10.09
C SER A 108 9.76 -5.01 -11.16
N PHE A 109 10.57 -4.02 -10.77
CA PHE A 109 11.12 -3.05 -11.71
C PHE A 109 12.27 -3.70 -12.49
N PHE A 110 12.51 -3.26 -13.71
CA PHE A 110 13.62 -3.77 -14.53
C PHE A 110 14.98 -3.14 -14.18
N ASN A 111 14.99 -2.06 -13.40
CA ASN A 111 16.19 -1.27 -13.09
C ASN A 111 16.30 -1.00 -11.57
N PRO A 112 17.47 -1.21 -10.95
CA PRO A 112 17.70 -0.98 -9.52
C PRO A 112 17.50 0.48 -9.08
N GLY A 113 17.70 1.46 -9.97
CA GLY A 113 17.55 2.89 -9.64
C GLY A 113 16.11 3.23 -9.25
N PRO A 114 15.12 3.03 -10.13
CA PRO A 114 13.71 3.18 -9.80
C PRO A 114 13.25 2.29 -8.63
N TYR A 115 13.73 1.04 -8.56
CA TYR A 115 13.42 0.12 -7.47
C TYR A 115 13.86 0.66 -6.10
N SER A 116 15.13 1.02 -5.96
CA SER A 116 15.68 1.57 -4.72
C SER A 116 15.08 2.94 -4.39
N GLY A 117 14.84 3.77 -5.41
CA GLY A 117 14.14 5.05 -5.25
C GLY A 117 12.73 4.87 -4.71
N TYR A 118 11.96 3.90 -5.21
CA TYR A 118 10.65 3.54 -4.69
C TYR A 118 10.74 3.14 -3.21
N LEU A 119 11.59 2.16 -2.86
CA LEU A 119 11.74 1.73 -1.47
C LEU A 119 12.19 2.87 -0.52
N ALA A 120 13.12 3.71 -0.97
CA ALA A 120 13.61 4.85 -0.19
C ALA A 120 12.52 5.90 0.08
N MET A 121 11.63 6.16 -0.90
CA MET A 121 10.50 7.07 -0.72
C MET A 121 9.42 6.53 0.22
N ILE A 122 9.31 5.21 0.37
CA ILE A 122 8.27 4.61 1.22
C ILE A 122 8.68 4.60 2.69
N LEU A 123 9.98 4.58 2.99
CA LEU A 123 10.49 4.66 4.36
C LEU A 123 9.94 5.88 5.15
N PRO A 124 9.96 7.13 4.65
CA PRO A 124 9.36 8.25 5.36
C PRO A 124 7.83 8.11 5.50
N VAL A 125 7.13 7.46 4.56
CA VAL A 125 5.69 7.18 4.67
C VAL A 125 5.42 6.20 5.81
N CYS A 126 6.16 5.09 5.89
CA CYS A 126 6.10 4.13 7.00
C CYS A 126 6.36 4.81 8.34
N LEU A 127 7.40 5.64 8.41
CA LEU A 127 7.79 6.35 9.62
C LEU A 127 6.69 7.32 10.07
N TYR A 128 6.12 8.10 9.14
CA TYR A 128 5.02 9.01 9.43
C TYR A 128 3.80 8.27 10.00
N GLN A 129 3.42 7.15 9.37
CA GLN A 129 2.30 6.34 9.86
C GLN A 129 2.56 5.76 11.25
N TRP A 130 3.76 5.24 11.49
CA TRP A 130 4.13 4.71 12.80
C TRP A 130 4.10 5.79 13.88
N LEU A 131 4.68 6.97 13.62
CA LEU A 131 4.70 8.09 14.56
C LEU A 131 3.28 8.58 14.88
N THR A 132 2.42 8.67 13.86
CA THR A 132 1.03 9.10 14.01
C THR A 132 0.25 8.13 14.89
N LYS A 133 0.33 6.82 14.58
CA LYS A 133 -0.34 5.77 15.36
C LYS A 133 0.20 5.69 16.80
N ARG A 134 1.51 5.85 16.98
CA ARG A 134 2.13 5.88 18.31
C ARG A 134 1.65 7.08 19.12
N GLY A 135 1.51 8.26 18.50
CA GLY A 135 0.94 9.46 19.12
C GLY A 135 -0.51 9.25 19.56
N GLU A 136 -1.35 8.67 18.70
CA GLU A 136 -2.74 8.32 19.02
C GLU A 136 -2.83 7.38 20.24
N ILE A 137 -2.02 6.32 20.28
CA ILE A 137 -1.98 5.37 21.40
C ILE A 137 -1.55 6.06 22.70
N LEU A 138 -0.51 6.90 22.65
CA LEU A 138 -0.01 7.62 23.83
C LEU A 138 -1.03 8.64 24.36
N CYS A 139 -1.75 9.32 23.47
CA CYS A 139 -2.84 10.22 23.85
C CYS A 139 -4.03 9.45 24.44
N SER A 140 -4.35 8.29 23.87
CA SER A 140 -5.40 7.40 24.37
C SER A 140 -5.08 6.88 25.78
N ASP A 141 -3.86 6.36 26.00
CA ASP A 141 -3.38 5.88 27.31
C ASP A 141 -3.39 6.98 28.37
N ARG A 142 -2.99 8.21 28.01
CA ARG A 142 -3.07 9.38 28.91
C ARG A 142 -4.49 9.68 29.35
N ASN A 143 -5.46 9.53 28.45
CA ASN A 143 -6.86 9.86 28.69
C ASN A 143 -7.65 8.71 29.36
N ASP A 144 -7.08 7.51 29.46
CA ASP A 144 -7.80 6.31 29.93
C ASP A 144 -8.06 6.26 31.44
N GLY A 145 -7.44 7.16 32.23
CA GLY A 145 -7.63 7.28 33.67
C GLY A 145 -7.16 6.09 34.53
N ARG A 146 -6.91 4.91 33.95
CA ARG A 146 -6.41 3.71 34.66
C ARG A 146 -5.00 3.90 35.17
N ARG A 147 -4.20 4.71 34.48
CA ARG A 147 -2.86 5.10 34.95
C ARG A 147 -2.94 5.89 36.27
N TRP A 148 -3.91 6.79 36.42
CA TRP A 148 -4.07 7.60 37.64
C TRP A 148 -4.62 6.78 38.80
N LYS A 149 -5.52 5.81 38.55
CA LYS A 149 -5.99 4.88 39.58
C LYS A 149 -4.85 4.10 40.24
N LYS A 150 -3.92 3.55 39.44
CA LYS A 150 -2.73 2.86 39.98
C LYS A 150 -1.78 3.73 40.82
N VAL A 151 -1.83 5.05 40.65
CA VAL A 151 -1.02 6.01 41.44
C VAL A 151 -1.72 6.38 42.74
N MET A 152 -3.05 6.46 42.75
CA MET A 152 -3.82 6.79 43.95
C MET A 152 -4.08 5.59 44.89
N ASP A 153 -3.94 4.36 44.38
CA ASP A 153 -4.08 3.13 45.17
C ASP A 153 -2.79 2.73 45.94
N LYS A 154 -1.81 3.65 46.05
CA LYS A 154 -0.58 3.51 46.85
C LYS A 154 -0.55 4.53 47.97
#